data_AF-A0A5R2MWM0-F1
#
_entry.id   AF-A0A5R2MWM0-F1
#
_cell.length_a   1.000
_cell.length_b   1.000
_cell.length_c   1.000
_cell.angle_alpha   90.00
_cell.angle_beta   90.00
_cell.angle_gamma   90.00
#
_symmetry.space_group_name_H-M   'P 1'
#
loop_
_entity.id
_entity.type
_entity.pdbx_description
1 polymer ?
#
loop_
_entity_poly.entity_id
_entity_poly.type
_entity_poly.pdbx_seq_one_letter_code
_entity_poly.pdbx_strand_id
1 'polypeptide(L)'
;KKFPYKLSWMARLERWAQERLRLEEALVLAGDYNVIPEPIDARFPENWLGDALFQPQTRQAFRRLLNLGFTEAVRAVTDAPDTYTFWDYQAGAWQKNN
;
A
#
# COMPACT_ATOMS: atom_id res chain seq x y z
N LYS A 1 -20.22 -6.28 2.44
CA LYS A 1 -19.17 -6.10 3.48
C LYS A 1 -17.96 -5.42 2.85
N LYS A 2 -17.31 -4.45 3.52
CA LYS A 2 -16.27 -3.58 2.92
C LYS A 2 -14.92 -4.28 2.67
N PHE A 3 -14.46 -5.13 3.59
CA PHE A 3 -13.14 -5.78 3.46
C PHE A 3 -13.04 -6.79 2.30
N PRO A 4 -14.00 -7.70 2.08
CA PRO A 4 -13.98 -8.57 0.89
C PRO A 4 -14.01 -7.80 -0.43
N TYR A 5 -14.69 -6.65 -0.46
CA TYR A 5 -14.71 -5.76 -1.64
C TYR A 5 -13.33 -5.18 -1.92
N LYS A 6 -12.60 -4.74 -0.89
CA LYS A 6 -11.21 -4.28 -1.04
C LYS A 6 -10.32 -5.36 -1.68
N LEU A 7 -10.37 -6.58 -1.15
CA LEU A 7 -9.56 -7.69 -1.68
C LEU A 7 -9.94 -8.04 -3.13
N SER A 8 -11.22 -8.04 -3.47
CA SER A 8 -11.66 -8.29 -4.84
C SER A 8 -11.26 -7.16 -5.79
N TRP A 9 -11.25 -5.92 -5.32
CA TRP A 9 -10.74 -4.77 -6.07
C TRP A 9 -9.23 -4.90 -6.33
N MET A 10 -8.43 -5.25 -5.32
CA MET A 10 -6.99 -5.46 -5.49
C MET A 10 -6.69 -6.59 -6.48
N ALA A 11 -7.46 -7.69 -6.43
CA ALA A 11 -7.32 -8.76 -7.41
C ALA A 11 -7.70 -8.32 -8.83
N ARG A 12 -8.65 -7.40 -8.99
CA ARG A 12 -8.98 -6.80 -10.29
C ARG A 12 -7.86 -5.90 -10.79
N LEU A 13 -7.25 -5.10 -9.91
CA LEU A 13 -6.11 -4.26 -10.25
C LEU A 13 -4.91 -5.11 -10.67
N GLU A 14 -4.60 -6.18 -9.93
CA GLU A 14 -3.54 -7.15 -10.26
C GLU A 14 -3.71 -7.70 -11.67
N ARG A 15 -4.90 -8.20 -12.02
CA ARG A 15 -5.19 -8.70 -13.38
C ARG A 15 -5.07 -7.61 -14.44
N TRP A 16 -5.61 -6.43 -14.18
CA TRP A 16 -5.52 -5.32 -15.12
C TRP A 16 -4.06 -4.90 -15.36
N ALA A 17 -3.26 -4.83 -14.30
CA ALA A 17 -1.84 -4.48 -14.38
C ALA A 17 -1.06 -5.53 -15.16
N GLN A 18 -1.33 -6.82 -14.95
CA GLN A 18 -0.73 -7.91 -15.71
C GLN A 18 -1.02 -7.80 -17.22
N GLU A 19 -2.26 -7.46 -17.60
CA GLU A 19 -2.61 -7.22 -19.00
C GLU A 19 -1.90 -5.99 -19.58
N ARG A 20 -1.68 -4.94 -18.78
CA ARG A 20 -0.97 -3.73 -19.23
C ARG A 20 0.52 -3.96 -19.41
N LEU A 21 1.15 -4.76 -18.55
CA LEU A 21 2.57 -5.09 -18.68
C LEU A 21 2.89 -5.82 -19.99
N ARG A 22 1.92 -6.53 -20.60
CA ARG A 22 2.08 -7.18 -21.91
C ARG A 22 2.24 -6.19 -23.08
N LEU A 23 1.90 -4.92 -22.88
CA LEU A 23 2.06 -3.89 -23.90
C LEU A 23 3.51 -3.40 -24.00
N GLU A 24 4.37 -3.73 -23.04
CA GLU A 24 5.77 -3.28 -22.99
C GLU A 24 5.94 -1.75 -23.04
N GLU A 25 4.93 -1.02 -22.59
CA GLU A 25 4.93 0.44 -22.49
C GLU A 25 5.31 0.90 -21.08
N ALA A 26 5.81 2.13 -20.96
CA ALA A 26 6.03 2.75 -19.67
C ALA A 26 4.71 2.87 -18.89
N LEU A 27 4.66 2.28 -17.70
CA LEU A 27 3.46 2.22 -16.86
C LEU A 27 3.78 2.71 -15.45
N VAL A 28 2.99 3.68 -14.97
CA VAL A 28 3.03 4.15 -13.58
C VAL A 28 1.68 3.90 -12.94
N LEU A 29 1.68 3.19 -11.81
CA LEU A 29 0.51 3.05 -10.95
C LEU A 29 0.72 3.93 -9.72
N ALA A 30 0.05 5.08 -9.69
CA ALA A 30 0.11 6.03 -8.59
C ALA A 30 -1.29 6.23 -8.01
N GLY A 31 -1.38 6.29 -6.68
CA GLY A 31 -2.63 6.55 -5.99
C GLY A 31 -2.60 6.14 -4.53
N ASP A 32 -3.72 6.36 -3.86
CA ASP A 32 -3.93 5.88 -2.49
C ASP A 32 -4.41 4.44 -2.51
N TYR A 33 -3.48 3.52 -2.25
CA TYR A 33 -3.76 2.09 -2.18
C TYR A 33 -4.52 1.68 -0.92
N ASN A 34 -4.57 2.54 0.10
CA ASN A 34 -5.07 2.18 1.43
C ASN A 34 -4.39 0.89 1.91
N VAL A 35 -3.06 0.79 1.84
CA VAL A 35 -2.28 -0.34 2.33
C VAL A 35 -1.09 0.19 3.11
N ILE A 36 -0.80 -0.44 4.25
CA ILE A 36 0.45 -0.28 4.99
C ILE A 36 1.31 -1.53 4.66
N PRO A 37 2.29 -1.44 3.75
CA PRO A 37 2.99 -2.62 3.23
C PRO A 37 3.84 -3.35 4.29
N GLU A 38 4.62 -2.61 5.06
CA GLU A 38 5.53 -3.10 6.08
C GLU A 38 5.38 -2.33 7.40
N PRO A 39 5.84 -2.89 8.54
CA PRO A 39 5.76 -2.20 9.82
C PRO A 39 6.46 -0.83 9.82
N ILE A 40 7.54 -0.65 9.05
CA ILE A 40 8.23 0.63 8.92
C ILE A 40 7.35 1.74 8.30
N ASP A 41 6.26 1.36 7.61
CA ASP A 41 5.33 2.29 6.97
C ASP A 41 4.24 2.80 7.94
N ALA A 42 4.31 2.43 9.23
CA ALA A 42 3.44 2.96 10.27
C ALA A 42 4.26 3.36 11.50
N ARG A 43 3.89 4.46 12.15
CA ARG A 43 4.56 4.91 13.37
C ARG A 43 4.42 3.93 14.54
N PHE A 44 3.22 3.37 14.69
CA PHE A 44 2.85 2.40 15.72
C PHE A 44 2.13 1.20 15.07
N PRO A 45 2.87 0.24 14.48
CA PRO A 45 2.30 -0.87 13.71
C PRO A 45 1.29 -1.73 14.49
N GLU A 46 1.47 -1.82 15.80
CA GLU A 46 0.59 -2.52 16.73
C GLU A 46 -0.86 -2.03 16.68
N ASN A 47 -1.07 -0.73 16.42
CA ASN A 47 -2.40 -0.12 16.33
C ASN A 47 -3.17 -0.61 15.10
N TRP A 48 -2.46 -1.15 14.10
CA TRP A 48 -3.03 -1.52 12.81
C TRP A 48 -3.27 -3.02 12.65
N LEU A 49 -2.90 -3.86 13.63
CA LEU A 49 -2.96 -5.33 13.50
C LEU A 49 -4.36 -5.87 13.14
N GLY A 50 -5.43 -5.22 13.61
CA GLY A 50 -6.82 -5.55 13.27
C GLY A 50 -7.37 -4.81 12.04
N ASP A 51 -6.64 -3.84 11.52
CA ASP A 51 -7.15 -2.91 10.51
C ASP A 51 -7.04 -3.48 9.09
N ALA A 52 -8.04 -3.17 8.27
CA ALA A 52 -8.10 -3.57 6.86
C ALA A 52 -6.89 -3.09 6.04
N LEU A 53 -6.21 -2.01 6.42
CA LEU A 53 -5.02 -1.46 5.77
C LEU A 53 -3.77 -2.34 5.98
N PHE A 54 -3.65 -3.01 7.12
CA PHE A 54 -2.43 -3.72 7.54
C PHE A 54 -2.61 -5.23 7.71
N GLN A 55 -3.85 -5.74 7.67
CA GLN A 55 -4.12 -7.17 7.73
C GLN A 55 -3.31 -7.97 6.70
N PRO A 56 -2.87 -9.21 7.04
CA PRO A 56 -2.00 -10.02 6.19
C PRO A 56 -2.50 -10.18 4.75
N GLN A 57 -3.82 -10.31 4.56
CA GLN A 57 -4.44 -10.49 3.24
C GLN A 57 -4.27 -9.25 2.35
N THR A 58 -4.39 -8.04 2.94
CA THR A 58 -4.15 -6.77 2.23
C THR A 58 -2.69 -6.65 1.83
N ARG A 59 -1.77 -6.91 2.76
CA ARG A 59 -0.32 -6.86 2.50
C ARG A 59 0.10 -7.85 1.43
N GLN A 60 -0.43 -9.08 1.49
CA GLN A 60 -0.20 -10.10 0.46
C GLN A 60 -0.73 -9.66 -0.91
N ALA A 61 -1.90 -9.02 -0.98
CA ALA A 61 -2.45 -8.53 -2.23
C ALA A 61 -1.57 -7.43 -2.86
N PHE A 62 -1.04 -6.52 -2.05
CA PHE A 62 -0.11 -5.50 -2.53
C PHE A 62 1.22 -6.12 -3.00
N ARG A 63 1.78 -7.06 -2.23
CA ARG A 63 3.00 -7.78 -2.62
C ARG A 63 2.84 -8.58 -3.92
N ARG A 64 1.68 -9.20 -4.17
CA ARG A 64 1.40 -9.86 -5.45
C ARG A 64 1.44 -8.87 -6.62
N LEU A 65 0.84 -7.68 -6.45
CA LEU A 65 0.89 -6.63 -7.45
C LEU A 65 2.34 -6.20 -7.73
N LEU A 66 3.13 -5.91 -6.69
CA LEU A 66 4.55 -5.55 -6.85
C LEU A 66 5.33 -6.65 -7.57
N ASN A 67 5.13 -7.91 -7.19
CA ASN A 67 5.83 -9.06 -7.75
C ASN A 67 5.47 -9.39 -9.21
N LEU A 68 4.54 -8.66 -9.85
CA LEU A 68 4.37 -8.71 -11.30
C LEU A 68 5.57 -8.11 -12.06
N GLY A 69 6.47 -7.41 -11.37
CA GLY A 69 7.63 -6.72 -11.94
C GLY A 69 7.61 -5.20 -11.73
N PHE A 70 6.70 -4.68 -10.90
CA PHE A 70 6.69 -3.27 -10.54
C PHE A 70 7.77 -2.96 -9.52
N THR A 71 8.34 -1.77 -9.62
CA THR A 71 9.22 -1.20 -8.61
C THR A 71 8.38 -0.35 -7.65
N GLU A 72 8.53 -0.56 -6.35
CA GLU A 72 7.97 0.35 -5.34
C GLU A 72 8.81 1.63 -5.32
N ALA A 73 8.22 2.75 -5.72
CA ALA A 73 8.96 3.95 -6.09
C ALA A 73 9.62 4.64 -4.88
N VAL A 74 9.02 4.59 -3.69
CA VAL A 74 9.54 5.31 -2.51
C VAL A 74 10.78 4.61 -1.96
N ARG A 75 10.69 3.29 -1.72
CA ARG A 75 11.79 2.46 -1.22
C ARG A 75 12.89 2.25 -2.25
N ALA A 76 12.61 2.43 -3.54
CA ALA A 76 13.64 2.44 -4.57
C ALA A 76 14.57 3.66 -4.49
N VAL A 77 14.15 4.75 -3.85
CA VAL A 77 14.92 6.01 -3.78
C VAL A 77 15.33 6.41 -2.38
N THR A 78 14.67 5.89 -1.33
CA THR A 78 15.02 6.22 0.05
C THR A 78 14.64 5.13 1.05
N ASP A 79 15.56 4.86 1.98
CA ASP A 79 15.35 4.07 3.19
C ASP A 79 15.17 4.97 4.43
N ALA A 80 14.86 6.26 4.22
CA ALA A 80 14.67 7.18 5.33
C ALA A 80 13.57 6.68 6.29
N PRO A 81 13.84 6.69 7.61
CA PRO A 81 12.82 6.37 8.60
C PRO A 81 11.72 7.44 8.57
N ASP A 82 10.58 7.13 9.19
CA ASP A 82 9.46 8.07 9.37
C ASP A 82 8.91 8.67 8.06
N THR A 83 8.96 7.91 6.97
CA THR A 83 8.38 8.30 5.66
C THR A 83 6.91 7.87 5.61
N TYR A 84 6.00 8.78 5.95
CA TYR A 84 4.56 8.56 5.95
C TYR A 84 3.84 9.45 4.94
N THR A 85 2.66 9.01 4.48
CA THR A 85 1.86 9.73 3.46
C THR A 85 0.47 10.12 3.95
N PHE A 86 0.10 9.71 5.16
CA PHE A 86 -1.22 9.97 5.75
C PHE A 86 -1.11 10.15 7.27
N TRP A 87 -1.90 11.09 7.79
CA TRP A 87 -2.10 11.33 9.22
C TRP A 87 -3.59 11.52 9.46
N ASP A 88 -4.10 10.95 10.54
CA ASP A 88 -5.48 11.21 10.97
C ASP A 88 -5.62 12.69 11.37
N TYR A 89 -6.77 13.30 11.11
CA TYR A 89 -7.03 14.69 11.49
C TYR A 89 -7.16 14.88 13.01
N GLN A 90 -7.34 13.79 13.76
CA GLN A 90 -7.57 13.82 15.20
C GLN A 90 -6.27 13.99 16.00
N ALA A 91 -6.42 14.50 17.22
CA ALA A 91 -5.37 14.57 18.25
C ALA A 91 -4.05 15.25 17.83
N GLY A 92 -4.05 16.01 16.74
CA GLY A 92 -2.87 16.66 16.18
C GLY A 92 -1.84 15.67 15.64
N ALA A 93 -2.29 14.60 14.97
CA ALA A 93 -1.41 13.53 14.49
C ALA A 93 -0.33 14.04 13.53
N TRP A 94 -0.68 14.95 12.61
CA TRP A 94 0.28 15.61 11.73
C TRP A 94 1.41 16.31 12.47
N GLN A 95 1.09 17.14 13.48
CA GLN A 95 2.11 17.89 14.24
C GLN A 95 3.01 16.98 15.08
N LYS A 96 2.50 15.82 15.47
CA LYS A 96 3.21 14.83 16.32
C LYS A 96 3.95 13.77 15.51
N ASN A 97 3.76 13.76 14.20
CA ASN A 97 4.16 12.67 13.32
C ASN A 97 3.71 11.28 13.84
N ASN A 98 2.43 11.20 14.19
CA ASN A 98 1.79 10.03 14.80
C ASN A 98 0.85 9.32 13.80
#